data_AF-A0A7V6BZG5-F1
#
_entry.id   AF-A0A7V6BZG5-F1
#
_cell.length_a   1.000
_cell.length_b   1.000
_cell.length_c   1.000
_cell.angle_alpha   90.00
_cell.angle_beta   90.00
_cell.angle_gamma   90.00
#
_symmetry.space_group_name_H-M   'P 1'
#
loop_
_entity.id
_entity.type
_entity.pdbx_description
1 polymer ?
#
loop_
_entity_poly.entity_id
_entity_poly.type
_entity_poly.pdbx_seq_one_letter_code
_entity_poly.pdbx_strand_id
1 'polypeptide(L)'
;MKKLVILLIAVLLSASLAQDLGGKTLVVGSDTTFPPFESINDEGVTVGFDVDVLKAVCEKINCVVEFQTTAWDGIFAALAQGEFDLVASGVTITEERDEVVDFSDPYYYANQAIALRPEDDGLTLEDLKAGNQVLGAQVGTTNAILAEELFGRDRLSLYDDFNSAVLALINGDVDAVVIDGGAAKEFAQQYAGDVIVGITGVTGEDPEAYGFAAQEGDEILEAINAGLAAINEDGTYVRIYKKWFGN
;
A
#
# COMPACT_ATOMS: atom_id res chain seq x y z
N MET A 1 26.12 -42.40 -46.77
CA MET A 1 24.86 -41.66 -46.53
C MET A 1 24.41 -41.91 -45.08
N LYS A 2 24.86 -41.07 -44.15
CA LYS A 2 24.43 -41.12 -42.74
C LYS A 2 23.38 -40.02 -42.56
N LYS A 3 22.13 -40.39 -42.31
CA LYS A 3 21.05 -39.44 -41.99
C LYS A 3 21.16 -39.09 -40.51
N LEU A 4 21.44 -37.83 -40.24
CA LEU A 4 21.44 -37.24 -38.89
C LEU A 4 19.98 -36.94 -38.54
N VAL A 5 19.47 -37.57 -37.50
CA VAL A 5 18.15 -37.27 -36.93
C VAL A 5 18.37 -36.11 -35.95
N ILE A 6 17.81 -34.94 -36.26
CA ILE A 6 17.73 -33.82 -35.33
C ILE A 6 16.45 -34.01 -34.53
N LEU A 7 16.59 -34.34 -33.25
CA LEU A 7 15.50 -34.38 -32.29
C LEU A 7 15.25 -32.94 -31.83
N LEU A 8 14.20 -32.30 -32.35
CA LEU A 8 13.71 -31.03 -31.81
C LEU A 8 13.07 -31.33 -30.45
N ILE A 9 13.71 -30.91 -29.36
CA ILE A 9 13.08 -30.80 -28.06
C ILE A 9 12.23 -29.53 -28.11
N ALA A 10 10.92 -29.71 -28.26
CA ALA A 10 9.96 -28.63 -28.03
C ALA A 10 9.94 -28.36 -26.52
N VAL A 11 10.59 -27.28 -26.10
CA VAL A 11 10.38 -26.70 -24.78
C VAL A 11 8.97 -26.15 -24.78
N LEU A 12 8.03 -26.88 -24.17
CA LEU A 12 6.73 -26.36 -23.81
C LEU A 12 6.97 -25.24 -22.79
N LEU A 13 6.89 -23.97 -23.21
CA LEU A 13 6.57 -22.90 -22.29
C LEU A 13 5.16 -23.18 -21.80
N SER A 14 5.04 -23.86 -20.66
CA SER A 14 3.86 -23.76 -19.82
C SER A 14 3.83 -22.33 -19.29
N ALA A 15 3.21 -21.44 -20.05
CA ALA A 15 2.59 -20.27 -19.44
C ALA A 15 1.67 -20.85 -18.36
N SER A 16 2.01 -20.59 -17.09
CA SER A 16 1.11 -20.81 -15.98
C SER A 16 -0.15 -20.01 -16.30
N LEU A 17 -1.15 -20.67 -16.88
CA LEU A 17 -2.46 -20.08 -17.05
C LEU A 17 -2.89 -19.68 -15.65
N ALA A 18 -3.03 -18.37 -15.43
CA ALA A 18 -3.46 -17.85 -14.14
C ALA A 18 -4.75 -18.58 -13.74
N GLN A 19 -4.80 -19.04 -12.50
CA GLN A 19 -5.87 -19.89 -12.01
C GLN A 19 -7.22 -19.19 -12.18
N ASP A 20 -8.11 -19.75 -12.98
CA ASP A 20 -9.46 -19.21 -13.21
C ASP A 20 -10.33 -19.47 -11.97
N LEU A 21 -10.78 -18.39 -11.32
CA LEU A 21 -11.61 -18.42 -10.12
C LEU A 21 -13.12 -18.50 -10.42
N GLY A 22 -13.51 -18.70 -11.68
CA GLY A 22 -14.88 -19.04 -12.07
C GLY A 22 -15.92 -17.94 -11.79
N GLY A 23 -15.49 -16.68 -11.72
CA GLY A 23 -16.34 -15.54 -11.35
C GLY A 23 -16.55 -15.39 -9.85
N LYS A 24 -15.70 -16.01 -8.99
CA LYS A 24 -15.76 -15.84 -7.53
C LYS A 24 -15.74 -14.34 -7.19
N THR A 25 -16.65 -13.91 -6.32
CA THR A 25 -16.59 -12.58 -5.71
C THR A 25 -15.66 -12.65 -4.49
N LEU A 26 -14.67 -11.76 -4.44
CA LEU A 26 -13.77 -11.58 -3.32
C LEU A 26 -14.22 -10.33 -2.55
N VAL A 27 -14.51 -10.49 -1.26
CA VAL A 27 -14.77 -9.37 -0.36
C VAL A 27 -13.42 -8.84 0.12
N VAL A 28 -13.17 -7.55 -0.08
CA VAL A 28 -11.86 -6.93 0.14
C VAL A 28 -11.98 -5.84 1.21
N GLY A 29 -11.33 -6.05 2.35
CA GLY A 29 -11.21 -5.04 3.39
C GLY A 29 -10.22 -3.95 3.00
N SER A 30 -10.59 -2.69 3.20
CA SER A 30 -9.74 -1.54 2.88
C SER A 30 -10.04 -0.34 3.78
N ASP A 31 -9.00 0.30 4.31
CA ASP A 31 -9.12 1.62 4.95
C ASP A 31 -9.08 2.70 3.88
N THR A 32 -10.26 3.09 3.40
CA THR A 32 -10.42 4.02 2.27
C THR A 32 -10.16 5.49 2.63
N THR A 33 -9.14 5.75 3.45
CA THR A 33 -8.69 7.07 3.89
C THR A 33 -7.24 7.38 3.51
N PHE A 34 -6.63 6.56 2.64
CA PHE A 34 -5.22 6.62 2.27
C PHE A 34 -5.00 6.87 0.76
N PRO A 35 -5.39 8.05 0.23
CA PRO A 35 -5.15 8.37 -1.17
C PRO A 35 -3.64 8.55 -1.42
N PRO A 36 -3.11 8.19 -2.60
CA PRO A 36 -3.86 7.77 -3.80
C PRO A 36 -4.10 6.25 -3.87
N PHE A 37 -3.79 5.49 -2.82
CA PHE A 37 -3.87 4.03 -2.82
C PHE A 37 -5.31 3.53 -2.71
N GLU A 38 -6.07 4.13 -1.80
CA GLU A 38 -7.50 3.88 -1.63
C GLU A 38 -8.23 5.09 -1.04
N SER A 39 -9.40 5.38 -1.58
CA SER A 39 -10.27 6.47 -1.14
C SER A 39 -11.70 6.23 -1.62
N ILE A 40 -12.64 7.01 -1.11
CA ILE A 40 -14.00 7.07 -1.62
C ILE A 40 -14.14 8.32 -2.49
N ASN A 41 -14.60 8.16 -3.73
CA ASN A 41 -14.88 9.29 -4.62
C ASN A 41 -16.25 9.94 -4.31
N ASP A 42 -16.58 11.03 -5.01
CA ASP A 42 -17.85 11.75 -4.85
C ASP A 42 -19.12 10.91 -5.11
N GLU A 43 -18.98 9.78 -5.81
CA GLU A 43 -20.07 8.85 -6.11
C GLU A 43 -20.25 7.76 -5.02
N GLY A 44 -19.42 7.77 -3.98
CA GLY A 44 -19.42 6.76 -2.92
C GLY A 44 -18.73 5.45 -3.32
N VAL A 45 -17.91 5.46 -4.37
CA VAL A 45 -17.23 4.28 -4.89
C VAL A 45 -15.77 4.28 -4.43
N THR A 46 -15.30 3.11 -3.96
CA THR A 46 -13.89 2.89 -3.64
C THR A 46 -13.03 2.95 -4.90
N VAL A 47 -12.05 3.85 -4.90
CA VAL A 47 -11.10 4.11 -5.99
C VAL A 47 -9.69 4.26 -5.44
N GLY A 48 -8.68 4.01 -6.26
CA GLY A 48 -7.30 4.16 -5.86
C GLY A 48 -6.37 3.24 -6.64
N PHE A 49 -5.06 3.36 -6.39
CA PHE A 49 -4.05 2.51 -6.99
C PHE A 49 -4.25 1.02 -6.62
N ASP A 50 -4.44 0.71 -5.34
CA ASP A 50 -4.67 -0.65 -4.85
C ASP A 50 -5.91 -1.26 -5.48
N VAL A 51 -6.96 -0.45 -5.56
CA VAL A 51 -8.25 -0.81 -6.17
C VAL A 51 -8.08 -1.17 -7.64
N ASP A 52 -7.36 -0.35 -8.40
CA ASP A 52 -7.15 -0.57 -9.83
C ASP A 52 -6.24 -1.76 -10.09
N VAL A 53 -5.18 -1.95 -9.28
CA VAL A 53 -4.29 -3.12 -9.37
C VAL A 53 -5.09 -4.39 -9.12
N LEU A 54 -5.84 -4.47 -8.00
CA LEU A 54 -6.56 -5.68 -7.64
C LEU A 54 -7.72 -5.98 -8.61
N LYS A 55 -8.42 -4.95 -9.12
CA LYS A 55 -9.41 -5.12 -10.20
C LYS A 55 -8.77 -5.72 -11.46
N ALA A 56 -7.62 -5.19 -11.89
CA ALA A 56 -6.92 -5.70 -13.07
C ALA A 56 -6.40 -7.14 -12.87
N VAL A 57 -5.93 -7.47 -11.67
CA VAL A 57 -5.61 -8.86 -11.27
C VAL A 57 -6.84 -9.75 -11.42
N CYS A 58 -7.98 -9.34 -10.85
CA CYS A 58 -9.22 -10.12 -10.92
C CYS A 58 -9.74 -10.32 -12.35
N GLU A 59 -9.55 -9.36 -13.25
CA GLU A 59 -9.87 -9.53 -14.67
C GLU A 59 -9.04 -10.66 -15.32
N LYS A 60 -7.80 -10.91 -14.87
CA LYS A 60 -6.94 -11.98 -15.39
C LYS A 60 -7.31 -13.35 -14.86
N ILE A 61 -7.75 -13.41 -13.61
CA ILE A 61 -8.05 -14.67 -12.91
C ILE A 61 -9.56 -14.94 -12.81
N ASN A 62 -10.38 -14.18 -13.54
CA ASN A 62 -11.83 -14.32 -13.57
C ASN A 62 -12.46 -14.28 -12.16
N CYS A 63 -12.15 -13.23 -11.39
CA CYS A 63 -12.88 -12.87 -10.18
C CYS A 63 -13.51 -11.49 -10.27
N VAL A 64 -14.36 -11.20 -9.30
CA VAL A 64 -14.97 -9.89 -9.07
C VAL A 64 -14.54 -9.43 -7.68
N VAL A 65 -14.23 -8.15 -7.52
CA VAL A 65 -13.91 -7.57 -6.21
C VAL A 65 -15.07 -6.73 -5.69
N GLU A 66 -15.37 -6.90 -4.41
CA GLU A 66 -16.28 -6.05 -3.66
C GLU A 66 -15.50 -5.43 -2.49
N PHE A 67 -15.24 -4.13 -2.57
CA PHE A 67 -14.53 -3.42 -1.51
C PHE A 67 -15.48 -3.10 -0.36
N GLN A 68 -15.07 -3.46 0.84
CA GLN A 68 -15.72 -3.10 2.08
C GLN A 68 -14.80 -2.17 2.88
N THR A 69 -15.23 -0.91 3.02
CA THR A 69 -14.52 0.06 3.86
C THR A 69 -14.55 -0.40 5.32
N THR A 70 -13.39 -0.34 5.96
CA THR A 70 -13.20 -0.60 7.40
C THR A 70 -12.12 0.34 7.95
N ALA A 71 -11.98 0.43 9.28
CA ALA A 71 -10.84 1.12 9.87
C ALA A 71 -9.56 0.27 9.75
N TRP A 72 -8.40 0.91 9.67
CA TRP A 72 -7.11 0.24 9.75
C TRP A 72 -6.95 -0.53 11.07
N ASP A 73 -7.32 0.09 12.19
CA ASP A 73 -7.29 -0.59 13.47
C ASP A 73 -8.29 -1.77 13.46
N GLY A 74 -7.77 -2.97 13.70
CA GLY A 74 -8.54 -4.21 13.67
C GLY A 74 -8.71 -4.85 12.29
N ILE A 75 -8.18 -4.29 11.19
CA ILE A 75 -8.38 -4.83 9.84
C ILE A 75 -7.90 -6.28 9.68
N PHE A 76 -6.73 -6.62 10.24
CA PHE A 76 -6.19 -7.99 10.23
C PHE A 76 -6.98 -8.93 11.13
N ALA A 77 -7.54 -8.42 12.23
CA ALA A 77 -8.41 -9.22 13.11
C ALA A 77 -9.74 -9.54 12.42
N ALA A 78 -10.29 -8.62 11.63
CA ALA A 78 -11.48 -8.85 10.83
C ALA A 78 -11.21 -9.84 9.67
N LEU A 79 -10.05 -9.73 9.01
CA LEU A 79 -9.59 -10.72 8.04
C LEU A 79 -9.49 -12.12 8.66
N ALA A 80 -8.84 -12.26 9.82
CA ALA A 80 -8.71 -13.54 10.52
C ALA A 80 -10.06 -14.13 10.97
N GLN A 81 -11.08 -13.28 11.17
CA GLN A 81 -12.46 -13.69 11.47
C GLN A 81 -13.27 -14.07 10.23
N GLY A 82 -12.71 -13.91 9.03
CA GLY A 82 -13.36 -14.21 7.76
C GLY A 82 -14.38 -13.16 7.33
N GLU A 83 -14.26 -11.91 7.82
CA GLU A 83 -15.08 -10.80 7.33
C GLU A 83 -14.71 -10.39 5.89
N PHE A 84 -13.45 -10.64 5.49
CA PHE A 84 -12.92 -10.38 4.16
C PHE A 84 -12.21 -11.63 3.62
N ASP A 85 -12.15 -11.80 2.30
CA ASP A 85 -11.26 -12.75 1.64
C ASP A 85 -9.82 -12.18 1.54
N LEU A 86 -9.68 -10.86 1.39
CA LEU A 86 -8.42 -10.16 1.21
C LEU A 86 -8.41 -8.80 1.89
N VAL A 87 -7.23 -8.27 2.18
CA VAL A 87 -7.00 -6.85 2.51
C VAL A 87 -6.15 -6.21 1.43
N ALA A 88 -6.64 -5.07 0.91
CA ALA A 88 -5.93 -4.21 -0.04
C ALA A 88 -6.02 -2.76 0.46
N SER A 89 -4.97 -2.31 1.14
CA SER A 89 -4.95 -1.02 1.83
C SER A 89 -3.52 -0.54 2.12
N GLY A 90 -2.67 -0.47 1.12
CA GLY A 90 -1.27 -0.04 1.23
C GLY A 90 -0.47 -0.87 2.24
N VAL A 91 -0.76 -2.18 2.36
CA VAL A 91 -0.24 -2.97 3.47
C VAL A 91 1.24 -3.27 3.27
N THR A 92 2.11 -2.63 4.05
CA THR A 92 3.52 -3.02 4.15
C THR A 92 3.66 -4.48 4.60
N ILE A 93 4.42 -5.26 3.84
CA ILE A 93 4.86 -6.61 4.20
C ILE A 93 5.93 -6.48 5.30
N THR A 94 5.64 -7.06 6.46
CA THR A 94 6.54 -7.05 7.63
C THR A 94 6.54 -8.42 8.28
N GLU A 95 7.64 -8.81 8.91
CA GLU A 95 7.76 -10.10 9.61
C GLU A 95 6.65 -10.27 10.68
N GLU A 96 6.33 -9.21 11.45
CA GLU A 96 5.26 -9.25 12.46
C GLU A 96 3.86 -9.51 11.86
N ARG A 97 3.55 -8.91 10.71
CA ARG A 97 2.28 -9.16 10.01
C ARG A 97 2.26 -10.56 9.38
N ASP A 98 3.40 -11.05 8.88
CA ASP A 98 3.54 -12.39 8.29
C ASP A 98 3.32 -13.51 9.32
N GLU A 99 3.39 -13.21 10.63
CA GLU A 99 3.00 -14.15 11.69
C GLU A 99 1.48 -14.37 11.81
N VAL A 100 0.65 -13.51 11.19
CA VAL A 100 -0.82 -13.54 11.36
C VAL A 100 -1.60 -13.55 10.04
N VAL A 101 -0.98 -13.18 8.93
CA VAL A 101 -1.56 -13.17 7.58
C VAL A 101 -0.51 -13.62 6.57
N ASP A 102 -0.95 -14.15 5.43
CA ASP A 102 -0.05 -14.37 4.29
C ASP A 102 -0.13 -13.20 3.30
N PHE A 103 0.96 -12.95 2.57
CA PHE A 103 1.06 -11.88 1.59
C PHE A 103 1.19 -12.36 0.15
N SER A 104 0.61 -11.59 -0.77
CA SER A 104 0.93 -11.69 -2.20
C SER A 104 2.39 -11.32 -2.47
N ASP A 105 2.84 -11.59 -3.69
CA ASP A 105 4.02 -10.95 -4.25
C ASP A 105 3.86 -9.42 -4.16
N PRO A 106 4.96 -8.67 -3.94
CA PRO A 106 4.89 -7.24 -3.75
C PRO A 106 4.45 -6.52 -5.03
N TYR A 107 3.48 -5.61 -4.90
CA TYR A 107 2.95 -4.86 -6.04
C TYR A 107 3.35 -3.37 -6.02
N TYR A 108 3.91 -2.87 -4.93
CA TYR A 108 4.40 -1.49 -4.81
C TYR A 108 5.58 -1.42 -3.84
N TYR A 109 6.45 -0.44 -4.01
CA TYR A 109 7.56 -0.16 -3.10
C TYR A 109 7.46 1.30 -2.63
N ALA A 110 7.22 1.48 -1.34
CA ALA A 110 7.05 2.75 -0.67
C ALA A 110 8.35 3.19 0.03
N ASN A 111 8.58 4.49 0.06
CA ASN A 111 9.50 5.09 1.02
C ASN A 111 8.71 6.00 1.93
N GLN A 112 9.03 5.99 3.22
CA GLN A 112 8.42 6.90 4.16
C GLN A 112 8.91 8.33 3.94
N ALA A 113 8.05 9.29 4.26
CA ALA A 113 8.28 10.72 4.20
C ALA A 113 7.78 11.40 5.48
N ILE A 114 8.10 12.68 5.61
CA ILE A 114 7.56 13.54 6.68
C ILE A 114 6.91 14.75 6.02
N ALA A 115 5.60 14.88 6.25
CA ALA A 115 4.84 16.05 5.88
C ALA A 115 5.02 17.15 6.95
N LEU A 116 5.21 18.38 6.48
CA LEU A 116 5.43 19.58 7.30
C LEU A 116 4.47 20.68 6.88
N ARG A 117 4.33 21.71 7.70
CA ARG A 117 3.75 22.98 7.26
C ARG A 117 4.77 23.75 6.41
N PRO A 118 4.34 24.59 5.44
CA PRO A 118 5.24 25.33 4.56
C PRO A 118 6.25 26.24 5.28
N GLU A 119 5.88 26.83 6.42
CA GLU A 119 6.80 27.68 7.20
C GLU A 119 7.95 26.91 7.85
N ASP A 120 7.81 25.59 7.98
CA ASP A 120 8.81 24.67 8.53
C ASP A 120 9.67 24.02 7.43
N ASP A 121 9.56 24.52 6.18
CA ASP A 121 10.40 24.07 5.06
C ASP A 121 11.89 24.24 5.37
N GLY A 122 12.69 23.25 4.96
CA GLY A 122 14.12 23.17 5.23
C GLY A 122 14.51 22.45 6.52
N LEU A 123 13.56 22.04 7.38
CA LEU A 123 13.86 21.10 8.46
C LEU A 123 14.40 19.78 7.92
N THR A 124 15.47 19.28 8.53
CA THR A 124 16.03 17.97 8.21
C THR A 124 15.58 16.91 9.21
N LEU A 125 15.75 15.63 8.84
CA LEU A 125 15.50 14.53 9.76
C LEU A 125 16.33 14.64 11.06
N GLU A 126 17.57 15.11 10.95
CA GLU A 126 18.46 15.29 12.10
C GLU A 126 17.99 16.45 13.00
N ASP A 127 17.41 17.51 12.43
CA ASP A 127 16.81 18.59 13.22
C ASP A 127 15.60 18.08 14.02
N LEU A 128 14.74 17.25 13.42
CA LEU A 128 13.59 16.64 14.11
C LEU A 128 14.04 15.68 15.22
N LYS A 129 15.09 14.88 15.00
CA LYS A 129 15.65 13.99 16.02
C LYS A 129 16.25 14.75 17.20
N ALA A 130 16.97 15.84 16.93
CA ALA A 130 17.60 16.68 17.96
C ALA A 130 16.62 17.60 18.69
N GLY A 131 15.47 17.89 18.09
CA GLY A 131 14.45 18.77 18.64
C GLY A 131 13.42 18.08 19.54
N ASN A 132 12.35 18.79 19.86
CA ASN A 132 11.25 18.35 20.73
C ASN A 132 9.88 18.42 20.04
N GLN A 133 9.88 18.51 18.70
CA GLN A 133 8.67 18.52 17.88
C GLN A 133 7.78 17.33 18.20
N VAL A 134 6.47 17.52 18.16
CA VAL A 134 5.47 16.46 18.28
C VAL A 134 5.14 15.91 16.89
N LEU A 135 5.15 14.59 16.72
CA LEU A 135 4.92 13.93 15.43
C LEU A 135 3.57 13.23 15.42
N GLY A 136 2.83 13.37 14.33
CA GLY A 136 1.63 12.62 14.02
C GLY A 136 1.93 11.37 13.18
N ALA A 137 1.19 10.29 13.41
CA ALA A 137 1.12 9.12 12.52
C ALA A 137 -0.22 8.39 12.73
N GLN A 138 -0.62 7.53 11.81
CA GLN A 138 -1.77 6.64 12.01
C GLN A 138 -1.36 5.45 12.90
N VAL A 139 -2.19 5.11 13.89
CA VAL A 139 -1.95 3.99 14.81
C VAL A 139 -1.81 2.66 14.04
N GLY A 140 -0.90 1.77 14.47
CA GLY A 140 -0.75 0.43 13.88
C GLY A 140 -0.06 0.40 12.51
N THR A 141 0.50 1.52 12.04
CA THR A 141 1.23 1.59 10.77
C THR A 141 2.75 1.46 10.97
N THR A 142 3.47 1.10 9.91
CA THR A 142 4.95 1.16 9.90
C THR A 142 5.45 2.59 10.08
N ASN A 143 4.65 3.60 9.73
CA ASN A 143 4.95 5.00 10.00
C ASN A 143 4.97 5.33 11.49
N ALA A 144 3.99 4.83 12.26
CA ALA A 144 3.97 5.00 13.71
C ALA A 144 5.15 4.28 14.38
N ILE A 145 5.47 3.06 13.92
CA ILE A 145 6.62 2.28 14.42
C ILE A 145 7.92 3.05 14.17
N LEU A 146 8.16 3.48 12.92
CA LEU A 146 9.37 4.23 12.57
C LEU A 146 9.45 5.56 13.33
N ALA A 147 8.34 6.28 13.46
CA ALA A 147 8.30 7.50 14.24
C ALA A 147 8.68 7.26 15.71
N GLU A 148 8.25 6.13 16.28
CA GLU A 148 8.54 5.79 17.68
C GLU A 148 10.02 5.44 17.86
N GLU A 149 10.58 4.68 16.94
CA GLU A 149 12.01 4.34 16.92
C GLU A 149 12.90 5.57 16.79
N LEU A 150 12.52 6.52 15.93
CA LEU A 150 13.34 7.70 15.63
C LEU A 150 13.19 8.82 16.68
N PHE A 151 11.98 9.01 17.23
CA PHE A 151 11.67 10.19 18.05
C PHE A 151 11.21 9.85 19.47
N GLY A 152 10.85 8.59 19.75
CA GLY A 152 10.36 8.12 21.04
C GLY A 152 8.86 8.34 21.25
N ARG A 153 8.21 7.40 21.96
CA ARG A 153 6.74 7.37 22.15
C ARG A 153 6.15 8.65 22.73
N ASP A 154 6.87 9.31 23.65
CA ASP A 154 6.43 10.53 24.34
C ASP A 154 6.26 11.73 23.40
N ARG A 155 6.86 11.66 22.20
CA ARG A 155 6.76 12.70 21.16
C ARG A 155 5.74 12.37 20.08
N LEU A 156 5.02 11.25 20.19
CA LEU A 156 4.05 10.83 19.19
C LEU A 156 2.61 11.06 19.61
N SER A 157 1.84 11.67 18.71
CA SER A 157 0.39 11.65 18.73
C SER A 157 -0.10 10.69 17.64
N LEU A 158 -0.82 9.65 18.04
CA LEU A 158 -1.37 8.67 17.11
C LEU A 158 -2.83 8.99 16.81
N TYR A 159 -3.20 8.84 15.54
CA TYR A 159 -4.53 9.11 15.02
C TYR A 159 -5.14 7.85 14.40
N ASP A 160 -6.46 7.82 14.29
CA ASP A 160 -7.18 6.69 13.70
C ASP A 160 -6.98 6.61 12.17
N ASP A 161 -6.74 7.76 11.53
CA ASP A 161 -6.50 7.89 10.09
C ASP A 161 -5.49 9.02 9.78
N PHE A 162 -4.84 8.96 8.61
CA PHE A 162 -3.84 9.95 8.21
C PHE A 162 -4.42 11.33 7.93
N ASN A 163 -5.67 11.43 7.46
CA ASN A 163 -6.29 12.72 7.23
C ASN A 163 -6.45 13.50 8.55
N SER A 164 -6.84 12.82 9.63
CA SER A 164 -6.88 13.36 10.98
C SER A 164 -5.50 13.82 11.47
N ALA A 165 -4.45 13.04 11.21
CA ALA A 165 -3.07 13.45 11.54
C ALA A 165 -2.62 14.68 10.74
N VAL A 166 -2.97 14.77 9.45
CA VAL A 166 -2.66 15.92 8.59
C VAL A 166 -3.46 17.16 9.01
N LEU A 167 -4.72 17.02 9.40
CA LEU A 167 -5.49 18.15 9.93
C LEU A 167 -4.90 18.66 11.26
N ALA A 168 -4.40 17.77 12.12
CA ALA A 168 -3.68 18.16 13.32
C ALA A 168 -2.37 18.92 13.01
N LEU A 169 -1.66 18.54 11.94
CA LEU A 169 -0.50 19.28 11.45
C LEU A 169 -0.87 20.70 11.03
N ILE A 170 -1.94 20.84 10.25
CA ILE A 170 -2.45 22.14 9.78
C ILE A 170 -2.87 23.02 10.97
N ASN A 171 -3.48 22.44 11.99
CA ASN A 171 -3.93 23.17 13.19
C ASN A 171 -2.79 23.52 14.16
N GLY A 172 -1.59 22.95 13.97
CA GLY A 172 -0.46 23.14 14.87
C GLY A 172 -0.50 22.27 16.14
N ASP A 173 -1.35 21.24 16.17
CA ASP A 173 -1.42 20.27 17.27
C ASP A 173 -0.25 19.26 17.21
N VAL A 174 0.28 19.02 16.00
CA VAL A 174 1.56 18.34 15.76
C VAL A 174 2.42 19.19 14.84
N ASP A 175 3.73 18.98 14.87
CA ASP A 175 4.70 19.75 14.09
C ASP A 175 5.04 19.08 12.76
N ALA A 176 4.81 17.78 12.65
CA ALA A 176 5.15 16.97 11.49
C ALA A 176 4.32 15.68 11.48
N VAL A 177 4.11 15.09 10.31
CA VAL A 177 3.41 13.79 10.16
C VAL A 177 4.30 12.81 9.42
N VAL A 178 4.56 11.65 10.03
CA VAL A 178 5.28 10.55 9.38
C VAL A 178 4.27 9.71 8.61
N ILE A 179 4.49 9.58 7.30
CA ILE A 179 3.54 8.96 6.36
C ILE A 179 4.28 8.53 5.08
N ASP A 180 3.78 7.53 4.36
CA ASP A 180 4.39 7.08 3.12
C ASP A 180 4.38 8.14 2.03
N GLY A 181 5.48 8.25 1.28
CA GLY A 181 5.74 9.37 0.38
C GLY A 181 4.72 9.55 -0.75
N GLY A 182 4.12 8.45 -1.22
CA GLY A 182 3.02 8.50 -2.18
C GLY A 182 1.81 9.23 -1.63
N ALA A 183 1.39 8.87 -0.41
CA ALA A 183 0.27 9.51 0.27
C ALA A 183 0.64 10.92 0.77
N ALA A 184 1.87 11.15 1.23
CA ALA A 184 2.37 12.47 1.60
C ALA A 184 2.22 13.47 0.44
N LYS A 185 2.59 13.04 -0.79
CA LYS A 185 2.48 13.85 -2.01
C LYS A 185 1.02 14.15 -2.35
N GLU A 186 0.10 13.22 -2.09
CA GLU A 186 -1.33 13.41 -2.35
C GLU A 186 -1.96 14.35 -1.34
N PHE A 187 -1.70 14.17 -0.04
CA PHE A 187 -2.17 15.10 1.00
C PHE A 187 -1.61 16.52 0.81
N ALA A 188 -0.35 16.67 0.39
CA ALA A 188 0.21 17.97 0.06
C ALA A 188 -0.48 18.64 -1.15
N GLN A 189 -1.00 17.86 -2.10
CA GLN A 189 -1.80 18.38 -3.22
C GLN A 189 -3.22 18.75 -2.77
N GLN A 190 -3.85 17.91 -1.95
CA GLN A 190 -5.19 18.14 -1.41
C GLN A 190 -5.24 19.39 -0.52
N TYR A 191 -4.23 19.57 0.33
CA TYR A 191 -4.07 20.70 1.24
C TYR A 191 -3.00 21.70 0.73
N ALA A 192 -3.02 21.96 -0.58
CA ALA A 192 -2.05 22.83 -1.23
C ALA A 192 -2.02 24.23 -0.59
N GLY A 193 -0.86 24.60 -0.06
CA GLY A 193 -0.64 25.86 0.64
C GLY A 193 -0.59 25.73 2.16
N ASP A 194 -1.04 24.60 2.72
CA ASP A 194 -1.03 24.33 4.17
C ASP A 194 -0.12 23.15 4.54
N VAL A 195 0.20 22.26 3.58
CA VAL A 195 1.04 21.08 3.78
C VAL A 195 2.07 20.95 2.65
N ILE A 196 3.29 20.54 2.99
CA ILE A 196 4.36 20.16 2.06
C ILE A 196 4.94 18.79 2.42
N VAL A 197 5.57 18.13 1.44
CA VAL A 197 6.44 16.97 1.70
C VAL A 197 7.85 17.50 1.98
N GLY A 198 8.17 17.70 3.26
CA GLY A 198 9.41 18.35 3.68
C GLY A 198 10.63 17.43 3.69
N ILE A 199 10.46 16.18 4.10
CA ILE A 199 11.53 15.18 4.17
C ILE A 199 11.09 13.92 3.43
N THR A 200 11.95 13.40 2.56
CA THR A 200 11.66 12.23 1.73
C THR A 200 12.71 11.15 1.93
N GLY A 201 12.35 9.88 1.71
CA GLY A 201 13.31 8.77 1.75
C GLY A 201 13.81 8.50 3.17
N VAL A 202 12.93 8.61 4.17
CA VAL A 202 13.27 8.37 5.58
C VAL A 202 13.78 6.94 5.78
N THR A 203 13.26 5.99 5.00
CA THR A 203 13.67 4.58 4.93
C THR A 203 14.91 4.32 4.08
N GLY A 204 15.49 5.35 3.44
CA GLY A 204 16.76 5.24 2.72
C GLY A 204 16.74 4.28 1.51
N GLU A 205 17.67 3.32 1.50
CA GLU A 205 17.83 2.34 0.42
C GLU A 205 16.98 1.07 0.61
N ASP A 206 16.25 0.97 1.73
CA ASP A 206 15.41 -0.17 2.09
C ASP A 206 13.92 0.20 1.99
N PRO A 207 13.35 0.30 0.77
CA PRO A 207 11.94 0.62 0.61
C PRO A 207 11.03 -0.49 1.16
N GLU A 208 9.91 -0.07 1.72
CA GLU A 208 8.85 -0.95 2.20
C GLU A 208 8.07 -1.53 1.03
N ALA A 209 7.84 -2.84 1.02
CA ALA A 209 7.08 -3.50 -0.03
C ALA A 209 5.61 -3.63 0.39
N TYR A 210 4.67 -3.29 -0.49
CA TYR A 210 3.24 -3.54 -0.25
C TYR A 210 2.79 -4.85 -0.88
N GLY A 211 1.95 -5.59 -0.16
CA GLY A 211 1.31 -6.83 -0.61
C GLY A 211 -0.17 -6.86 -0.28
N PHE A 212 -0.94 -7.62 -1.03
CA PHE A 212 -2.32 -7.97 -0.63
C PHE A 212 -2.25 -9.05 0.44
N ALA A 213 -2.99 -8.88 1.53
CA ALA A 213 -2.98 -9.84 2.63
C ALA A 213 -4.20 -10.79 2.55
N ALA A 214 -3.98 -12.07 2.82
CA ALA A 214 -5.01 -13.08 2.96
C ALA A 214 -4.88 -13.80 4.32
N GLN A 215 -5.88 -14.59 4.68
CA GLN A 215 -5.75 -15.46 5.85
C GLN A 215 -4.58 -16.44 5.66
N GLU A 216 -3.86 -16.75 6.75
CA GLU A 216 -2.77 -17.74 6.73
C GLU A 216 -3.24 -19.08 6.13
N GLY A 217 -2.49 -19.57 5.14
CA GLY A 217 -2.76 -20.80 4.42
C GLY A 217 -3.84 -20.70 3.33
N ASP A 218 -4.35 -19.50 3.00
CA ASP A 218 -5.33 -19.33 1.91
C ASP A 218 -4.66 -19.42 0.53
N GLU A 219 -5.13 -20.39 -0.28
CA GLU A 219 -4.63 -20.63 -1.63
C GLU A 219 -4.97 -19.48 -2.62
N ILE A 220 -5.80 -18.50 -2.22
CA ILE A 220 -6.16 -17.35 -3.05
C ILE A 220 -4.93 -16.57 -3.54
N LEU A 221 -3.87 -16.50 -2.74
CA LEU A 221 -2.66 -15.76 -3.07
C LEU A 221 -1.91 -16.34 -4.27
N GLU A 222 -2.01 -17.64 -4.53
CA GLU A 222 -1.42 -18.24 -5.74
C GLU A 222 -2.07 -17.67 -7.00
N ALA A 223 -3.39 -17.54 -7.00
CA ALA A 223 -4.14 -16.93 -8.09
C ALA A 223 -3.83 -15.43 -8.20
N ILE A 224 -3.81 -14.71 -7.08
CA ILE A 224 -3.46 -13.28 -7.05
C ILE A 224 -2.05 -13.05 -7.62
N ASN A 225 -1.06 -13.84 -7.24
CA ASN A 225 0.32 -13.73 -7.74
C ASN A 225 0.39 -14.03 -9.24
N ALA A 226 -0.35 -15.03 -9.72
CA ALA A 226 -0.45 -15.29 -11.16
C ALA A 226 -1.09 -14.11 -11.93
N GLY A 227 -2.10 -13.46 -11.36
CA GLY A 227 -2.70 -12.25 -11.94
C GLY A 227 -1.76 -11.04 -11.90
N LEU A 228 -1.02 -10.83 -10.81
CA LEU A 228 0.02 -9.80 -10.69
C LEU A 228 1.09 -9.98 -11.76
N ALA A 229 1.58 -11.21 -11.96
CA ALA A 229 2.53 -11.53 -13.02
C ALA A 229 1.95 -11.18 -14.42
N ALA A 230 0.69 -11.54 -14.67
CA ALA A 230 0.03 -11.29 -15.96
C ALA A 230 -0.15 -9.79 -16.27
N ILE A 231 -0.56 -8.96 -15.30
CA ILE A 231 -0.71 -7.51 -15.51
C ILE A 231 0.65 -6.79 -15.65
N ASN A 232 1.70 -7.36 -15.09
CA ASN A 232 3.06 -6.89 -15.28
C ASN A 232 3.56 -7.21 -16.69
N GLU A 233 3.35 -8.44 -17.17
CA GLU A 233 3.79 -8.89 -18.50
C GLU A 233 3.13 -8.11 -19.64
N ASP A 234 1.83 -7.81 -19.53
CA ASP A 234 1.08 -7.13 -20.60
C ASP A 234 1.08 -5.58 -20.51
N GLY A 235 1.82 -5.04 -19.53
CA GLY A 235 1.98 -3.61 -19.29
C GLY A 235 0.75 -2.91 -18.71
N THR A 236 -0.27 -3.65 -18.24
CA THR A 236 -1.42 -3.10 -17.52
C THR A 236 -0.98 -2.39 -16.24
N TYR A 237 -0.08 -3.01 -15.47
CA TYR A 237 0.47 -2.41 -14.25
C TYR A 237 1.11 -1.05 -14.54
N VAL A 238 1.93 -0.94 -15.60
CA VAL A 238 2.58 0.34 -15.98
C VAL A 238 1.55 1.42 -16.33
N ARG A 239 0.43 1.05 -16.96
CA ARG A 239 -0.66 2.02 -17.25
C ARG A 239 -1.35 2.49 -15.97
N ILE A 240 -1.62 1.58 -15.03
CA ILE A 240 -2.20 1.91 -13.72
C ILE A 240 -1.24 2.80 -12.93
N TYR A 241 0.03 2.42 -12.82
CA TYR A 241 1.05 3.22 -12.14
C TYR A 241 1.13 4.64 -12.70
N LYS A 242 1.14 4.79 -14.04
CA LYS A 242 1.14 6.13 -14.66
C LYS A 242 -0.12 6.93 -14.39
N LYS A 243 -1.29 6.28 -14.31
CA LYS A 243 -2.56 6.95 -13.97
C LYS A 243 -2.47 7.62 -12.60
N TRP A 244 -1.88 6.94 -11.61
CA TRP A 244 -1.86 7.40 -10.22
C TRP A 244 -0.62 8.22 -9.85
N PHE A 245 0.54 7.94 -10.46
CA PHE A 245 1.82 8.55 -10.07
C PHE A 245 2.55 9.29 -11.19
N GLY A 246 2.03 9.28 -12.42
CA GLY A 246 2.72 9.77 -13.64
C GLY A 246 2.79 11.29 -13.84
N ASN A 247 2.68 12.09 -12.77
CA ASN A 247 2.82 13.54 -12.80
C ASN A 247 4.22 13.99 -12.40
#